data_AF-A0A1A8G6P1-F1
#
_entry.id   AF-A0A1A8G6P1-F1
#
_cell.length_a   1.000
_cell.length_b   1.000
_cell.length_c   1.000
_cell.angle_alpha   90.00
_cell.angle_beta   90.00
_cell.angle_gamma   90.00
#
_symmetry.space_group_name_H-M   'P 1'
#
loop_
_entity.id
_entity.type
_entity.pdbx_description
1 polymer ?
#
loop_
_entity_poly.entity_id
_entity_poly.type
_entity_poly.pdbx_seq_one_letter_code
_entity_poly.pdbx_strand_id
1 'polypeptide(L)' 'RDEWYPSPPLSWQVKINTGVATPERMAPGYLNHLDLGEAVTTLVERGSNSHTVFTINCPADLKTVLLEGNL' A
#
# COMPACT_ATOMS: atom_id res chain seq x y z
N ARG A 1 28.86 -21.21 -5.27
CA ARG A 1 27.44 -21.55 -5.04
C ARG A 1 26.74 -20.23 -4.83
N ASP A 2 26.28 -19.66 -5.93
CA ASP A 2 25.70 -18.32 -5.97
C ASP A 2 24.22 -18.44 -5.62
N GLU A 3 23.88 -18.01 -4.41
CA GLU A 3 22.51 -17.98 -3.91
C GLU A 3 21.79 -16.81 -4.58
N TRP A 4 21.23 -17.07 -5.76
CA TRP A 4 20.37 -16.13 -6.45
C TRP A 4 19.02 -16.12 -5.74
N TYR A 5 18.92 -15.32 -4.68
CA TYR A 5 17.62 -15.00 -4.11
C TYR A 5 16.83 -14.28 -5.23
N PRO A 6 15.71 -14.83 -5.71
CA PRO A 6 14.95 -14.14 -6.72
C PRO A 6 14.49 -12.81 -6.13
N SER A 7 14.97 -11.70 -6.68
CA SER A 7 14.43 -10.39 -6.36
C SER A 7 12.91 -10.47 -6.53
N PRO A 8 12.10 -10.06 -5.52
CA PRO A 8 10.66 -10.05 -5.67
C PRO A 8 10.26 -9.23 -6.90
N PRO A 9 9.20 -9.62 -7.62
CA PRO A 9 8.85 -9.00 -8.89
C PRO A 9 8.70 -7.49 -8.72
N LEU A 10 9.49 -6.74 -9.49
CA LEU A 10 9.50 -5.28 -9.52
C LEU A 10 8.29 -4.77 -10.31
N SER A 11 7.17 -4.55 -9.64
CA SER A 11 6.12 -3.59 -10.06
C SER A 11 5.18 -3.33 -8.88
N TRP A 12 5.45 -2.23 -8.16
CA TRP A 12 4.72 -1.67 -7.01
C TRP A 12 5.21 -2.10 -5.62
N GLN A 13 5.52 -1.09 -4.81
CA GLN A 13 5.85 -1.24 -3.39
C GLN A 13 5.00 -0.25 -2.60
N VAL A 14 4.32 -0.74 -1.56
CA VAL A 14 3.54 0.09 -0.64
C VAL A 14 4.21 0.04 0.72
N LYS A 15 4.67 1.19 1.21
CA LYS A 15 5.30 1.32 2.53
C LYS A 15 4.28 1.82 3.53
N ILE A 16 3.99 1.00 4.54
CA ILE A 16 3.04 1.30 5.60
C ILE A 16 3.82 1.59 6.89
N ASN A 17 3.79 2.83 7.37
CA ASN A 17 4.52 3.24 8.59
C ASN A 17 3.64 3.24 9.85
N THR A 18 2.41 2.73 9.74
CA THR A 18 1.36 2.86 10.75
C THR A 18 0.75 1.49 11.03
N GLY A 19 0.12 1.31 12.20
CA GLY A 19 -0.52 0.04 12.54
C GLY A 19 -1.71 -0.27 11.63
N VAL A 20 -2.11 -1.55 11.55
CA VAL A 20 -3.33 -1.98 10.85
C VAL A 20 -4.25 -2.71 11.83
N ALA A 21 -5.54 -2.39 11.82
CA ALA A 21 -6.54 -2.93 12.72
C ALA A 21 -7.84 -3.33 11.99
N THR A 22 -8.64 -4.17 12.65
CA THR A 22 -10.01 -4.43 12.22
C THR A 22 -10.92 -3.26 12.58
N PRO A 23 -12.05 -3.03 11.85
CA PRO A 23 -12.98 -1.94 12.14
C PRO A 23 -13.42 -1.89 13.61
N GLU A 24 -13.58 -3.06 14.23
CA GLU A 24 -14.02 -3.23 15.62
C GLU A 24 -12.93 -2.84 16.64
N ARG A 25 -11.67 -2.69 16.20
CA ARG A 25 -10.49 -2.36 17.02
C ARG A 25 -9.76 -1.11 16.53
N MET A 26 -10.42 -0.25 15.78
CA MET A 26 -9.84 1.00 15.29
C MET A 26 -9.38 1.88 16.45
N ALA A 27 -8.13 2.33 16.37
CA ALA A 27 -7.52 3.26 17.31
C ALA A 27 -6.76 4.35 16.54
N PRO A 28 -6.50 5.52 17.15
CA PRO A 28 -5.67 6.55 16.52
C PRO A 28 -4.31 6.00 16.10
N GLY A 29 -3.87 6.30 14.87
CA GLY A 29 -2.63 5.77 14.31
C GLY A 29 -2.72 4.33 13.76
N TYR A 30 -3.94 3.81 13.56
CA TYR A 30 -4.16 2.56 12.85
C TYR A 30 -4.99 2.78 11.58
N LEU A 31 -4.64 2.04 10.52
CA LEU A 31 -5.43 1.92 9.31
C LEU A 31 -6.44 0.79 9.46
N ASN A 32 -7.60 0.95 8.84
CA ASN A 32 -8.53 -0.13 8.66
C ASN A 32 -8.00 -1.12 7.62
N HIS A 33 -7.99 -2.41 7.94
CA HIS A 33 -7.48 -3.44 7.02
C HIS A 33 -8.31 -3.59 5.73
N LEU A 34 -9.62 -3.30 5.75
CA LEU A 34 -10.48 -3.35 4.56
C LEU A 34 -10.13 -2.20 3.61
N ASP A 35 -10.06 -0.97 4.13
CA ASP A 35 -9.70 0.21 3.35
C ASP A 35 -8.28 0.06 2.76
N LEU A 36 -7.35 -0.50 3.53
CA LEU A 36 -6.00 -0.77 3.06
C LEU A 36 -5.97 -1.83 1.94
N GLY A 37 -6.74 -2.91 2.12
CA GLY A 37 -6.85 -3.97 1.11
C GLY A 37 -7.42 -3.44 -0.21
N GLU A 38 -8.49 -2.64 -0.14
CA GLU A 38 -9.09 -1.99 -1.31
C GLU A 38 -8.10 -1.07 -2.01
N ALA A 39 -7.31 -0.30 -1.25
CA ALA A 39 -6.27 0.57 -1.81
C ALA A 39 -5.17 -0.19 -2.55
N VAL A 40 -4.68 -1.28 -1.97
CA VAL A 40 -3.66 -2.11 -2.59
C VAL A 40 -4.21 -2.80 -3.84
N THR A 41 -5.43 -3.36 -3.78
CA THR A 41 -6.07 -3.98 -4.95
C THR A 41 -6.25 -2.96 -6.08
N THR A 42 -6.79 -1.79 -5.76
CA THR A 42 -6.97 -0.70 -6.72
C THR A 42 -5.65 -0.28 -7.35
N LEU A 43 -4.58 -0.20 -6.57
CA LEU A 43 -3.25 0.14 -7.07
C LEU A 43 -2.69 -0.93 -8.00
N VAL A 44 -2.88 -2.20 -7.66
CA VAL A 44 -2.45 -3.36 -8.45
C VAL A 44 -3.24 -3.47 -9.76
N GLU A 45 -4.55 -3.27 -9.72
CA GLU A 45 -5.41 -3.31 -10.91
C GLU A 45 -5.13 -2.16 -11.89
N ARG A 46 -4.69 -1.01 -11.39
CA ARG A 46 -4.39 0.18 -12.20
C ARG A 46 -3.09 0.07 -13.00
N GLY A 47 -2.29 -0.97 -12.83
CA GLY A 47 -1.25 -1.31 -13.80
C GLY A 47 -0.23 -0.19 -14.05
N SER A 48 0.39 0.38 -13.02
CA SER A 48 1.45 1.37 -13.24
C SER A 48 2.74 0.70 -13.75
N ASN A 49 3.16 0.95 -14.98
CA ASN A 49 4.43 0.42 -15.49
C ASN A 49 5.67 1.10 -14.86
N SER A 50 5.46 2.00 -13.89
CA SER A 50 6.45 2.82 -13.20
C SER A 50 6.79 2.26 -11.80
N HIS A 51 8.07 2.38 -11.43
CA HIS A 51 8.54 2.08 -10.08
C HIS A 51 8.12 3.18 -9.11
N THR A 52 6.86 3.19 -8.69
CA THR A 52 6.33 4.18 -7.73
C THR A 52 6.19 3.54 -6.35
N VAL A 53 6.73 4.22 -5.33
CA VAL A 53 6.60 3.82 -3.91
C VAL A 53 5.61 4.75 -3.23
N PHE A 54 4.50 4.20 -2.72
CA PHE A 54 3.50 4.96 -1.99
C PHE A 54 3.74 4.81 -0.48
N THR A 55 3.90 5.93 0.22
CA THR A 55 4.10 5.95 1.68
C THR A 55 2.81 6.36 2.36
N ILE A 56 2.30 5.49 3.24
CA ILE A 56 1.05 5.73 3.97
C ILE A 56 1.37 5.80 5.47
N ASN A 57 1.19 6.99 6.05
CA ASN A 57 1.36 7.25 7.48
C ASN A 57 0.03 7.43 8.20
N CYS A 58 -1.03 7.79 7.46
CA CYS A 58 -2.35 8.01 8.03
C CYS A 58 -3.49 7.65 7.05
N PRO A 59 -4.74 7.55 7.53
CA PRO A 59 -5.90 7.29 6.66
C PRO A 59 -6.11 8.33 5.56
N ALA A 60 -5.65 9.57 5.76
CA ALA A 60 -5.72 10.59 4.72
C ALA A 60 -4.78 10.28 3.55
N ASP A 61 -3.54 9.85 3.83
CA ASP A 61 -2.58 9.44 2.80
C ASP A 61 -3.14 8.28 1.95
N LEU A 62 -3.82 7.32 2.60
CA LEU A 62 -4.47 6.20 1.91
C LEU A 62 -5.51 6.69 0.89
N LYS A 63 -6.36 7.64 1.30
CA LYS A 63 -7.36 8.25 0.41
C LYS A 63 -6.70 9.02 -0.73
N THR A 64 -5.61 9.73 -0.46
CA THR A 64 -4.85 10.44 -1.48
C THR A 64 -4.27 9.48 -2.51
N VAL A 65 -3.67 8.36 -2.10
CA VAL A 65 -3.16 7.33 -3.03
C VAL A 65 -4.29 6.75 -3.90
N LEU A 66 -5.45 6.52 -3.30
CA LEU A 66 -6.65 6.02 -3.99
C LEU A 66 -7.23 7.01 -5.01
N LEU A 67 -7.31 8.29 -4.64
CA LEU A 67 -7.94 9.35 -5.43
C LEU A 67 -7.00 9.94 -6.48
N GLU A 68 -5.74 10.16 -6.14
CA GLU A 68 -4.83 10.88 -7.02
C GLU A 68 -4.35 10.02 -8.18
N GLY A 69 -4.23 8.70 -8.04
CA GLY A 69 -4.16 7.72 -9.15
C GLY A 69 -3.20 8.03 -10.32
N ASN A 70 -2.30 9.00 -10.17
CA ASN A 70 -1.49 9.60 -11.22
C ASN A 70 -0.08 9.79 -10.66
N LEU A 71 0.74 8.75 -10.81
CA LEU A 71 2.16 8.93 -11.10
C LEU A 71 2.71 7.76 -11.92
#